data_AF-A0A0S8L492-F1
#
_entry.id   AF-A0A0S8L492-F1
#
_cell.length_a   1.000
_cell.length_b   1.000
_cell.length_c   1.000
_cell.angle_alpha   90.00
_cell.angle_beta   90.00
_cell.angle_gamma   90.00
#
_symmetry.space_group_name_H-M   'P 1'
#
loop_
_entity.id
_entity.type
_entity.pdbx_description
1 polymer ?
#
loop_
_entity_poly.entity_id
_entity_poly.type
_entity_poly.pdbx_seq_one_letter_code
_entity_poly.pdbx_strand_id
1 'polypeptide(L)'
;MKKKGPRVRNPRRKPDRYQNIEKHKHPDGTVCDSKRELKRYEELLLMQRAGVIRDLTVHPRYAITIGGTPIKIRSAGYPNGRHLTYVADFEYHDLERSKLVIEDVKMQSGFRTEVYKIKKALMEAMGYAITEY
;
A
#
# COMPACT_ATOMS: atom_id res chain seq x y z
N MET A 1 39.36 10.56 -47.03
CA MET A 1 37.91 10.25 -46.86
C MET A 1 37.76 8.94 -46.10
N LYS A 2 37.30 8.96 -44.83
CA LYS A 2 36.98 7.73 -44.06
C LYS A 2 35.45 7.57 -43.99
N LYS A 3 34.93 6.48 -44.55
CA LYS A 3 33.48 6.17 -44.64
C LYS A 3 32.93 5.87 -43.23
N LYS A 4 31.85 6.56 -42.82
CA LYS A 4 31.11 6.26 -41.58
C LYS A 4 30.25 5.01 -41.81
N GLY A 5 30.48 3.95 -41.02
CA GLY A 5 29.66 2.74 -41.02
C GLY A 5 28.23 2.97 -40.49
N PRO A 6 27.31 2.02 -40.72
CA PRO A 6 25.89 2.23 -40.48
C PRO A 6 25.57 2.39 -38.98
N ARG A 7 24.70 3.36 -38.66
CA ARG A 7 24.16 3.56 -37.32
C ARG A 7 23.24 2.40 -36.95
N VAL A 8 23.64 1.58 -35.98
CA VAL A 8 22.77 0.57 -35.36
C VAL A 8 21.65 1.28 -34.59
N ARG A 9 20.39 1.07 -34.98
CA ARG A 9 19.21 1.54 -34.24
C ARG A 9 19.12 0.77 -32.91
N ASN A 10 19.31 1.47 -31.80
CA ASN A 10 19.05 0.91 -30.47
C ASN A 10 17.53 0.73 -30.28
N PRO A 11 17.01 -0.47 -29.99
CA PRO A 11 15.57 -0.69 -29.77
C PRO A 11 15.12 0.10 -28.53
N ARG A 12 14.03 0.88 -28.70
CA ARG A 12 13.44 1.71 -27.65
C ARG A 12 13.26 0.88 -26.37
N ARG A 13 13.91 1.28 -25.27
CA ARG A 13 13.62 0.74 -23.93
C ARG A 13 12.12 0.90 -23.69
N LYS A 14 11.42 -0.20 -23.40
CA LYS A 14 10.04 -0.14 -22.89
C LYS A 14 10.08 0.77 -21.66
N PRO A 15 9.16 1.75 -21.51
CA PRO A 15 9.15 2.58 -20.31
C PRO A 15 9.03 1.66 -19.10
N ASP A 16 9.86 1.92 -18.09
CA ASP A 16 9.82 1.19 -16.83
C ASP A 16 8.40 1.32 -16.30
N ARG A 17 7.69 0.20 -16.15
CA ARG A 17 6.25 0.20 -15.78
C ARG A 17 6.03 0.62 -14.33
N TYR A 18 7.09 0.98 -13.63
CA TYR A 18 7.05 1.73 -12.39
C TYR A 18 7.10 3.22 -12.76
N GLN A 19 5.95 3.76 -13.16
CA GLN A 19 5.76 5.21 -13.09
C GLN A 19 6.18 5.65 -11.69
N ASN A 20 7.02 6.68 -11.60
CA ASN A 20 7.35 7.34 -10.34
C ASN A 20 6.03 7.62 -9.62
N ILE A 21 5.72 6.86 -8.58
CA ILE A 21 4.56 7.13 -7.73
C ILE A 21 4.97 8.38 -6.96
N GLU A 22 4.58 9.55 -7.48
CA GLU A 22 4.76 10.81 -6.77
C GLU A 22 4.10 10.65 -5.41
N LYS A 23 4.92 10.69 -4.36
CA LYS A 23 4.45 10.66 -2.98
C LYS A 23 3.78 11.99 -2.66
N HIS A 24 2.67 11.94 -1.94
CA HIS A 24 1.87 13.11 -1.58
C HIS A 24 2.05 13.40 -0.09
N LYS A 25 2.47 14.61 0.24
CA LYS A 25 2.83 14.98 1.61
C LYS A 25 1.83 15.96 2.20
N HIS A 26 1.29 15.63 3.38
CA HIS A 26 0.48 16.53 4.18
C HIS A 26 1.40 17.53 4.95
N PRO A 27 0.93 18.76 5.28
CA PRO A 27 1.74 19.74 6.00
C PRO A 27 2.29 19.27 7.37
N ASP A 28 1.66 18.29 8.01
CA ASP A 28 2.13 17.70 9.28
C ASP A 28 3.32 16.74 9.11
N GLY A 29 3.72 16.43 7.87
CA GLY A 29 4.81 15.51 7.57
C GLY A 29 4.37 14.13 7.09
N THR A 30 3.10 13.75 7.22
CA THR A 30 2.57 12.47 6.75
C THR A 30 2.69 12.34 5.23
N VAL A 31 3.07 11.14 4.77
CA VAL A 31 3.28 10.85 3.34
C VAL A 31 2.35 9.71 2.91
N CYS A 32 1.61 9.96 1.83
CA CYS A 32 0.71 9.01 1.18
C CYS A 32 1.20 8.67 -0.23
N ASP A 33 0.74 7.55 -0.75
CA ASP A 33 1.16 7.00 -2.04
C ASP A 33 0.28 7.50 -3.18
N SER A 34 -0.87 8.11 -2.86
CA SER A 34 -1.76 8.72 -3.85
C SER A 34 -2.46 9.99 -3.33
N LYS A 35 -2.97 10.81 -4.26
CA LYS A 35 -3.83 11.96 -3.93
C LYS A 35 -5.11 11.56 -3.20
N ARG A 36 -5.65 10.38 -3.53
CA ARG A 36 -6.88 9.87 -2.90
C ARG A 36 -6.63 9.47 -1.46
N GLU A 37 -5.50 8.81 -1.17
CA GLU A 37 -5.08 8.52 0.20
C GLU A 37 -4.88 9.79 1.00
N LEU A 38 -4.19 10.80 0.46
CA LEU A 38 -3.99 12.07 1.16
C LEU A 38 -5.34 12.75 1.48
N LYS A 39 -6.27 12.77 0.51
CA LYS A 39 -7.61 13.30 0.73
C LYS A 39 -8.35 12.53 1.84
N ARG A 40 -8.26 11.19 1.81
CA ARG A 40 -8.89 10.36 2.84
C ARG A 40 -8.26 10.58 4.22
N TYR A 41 -6.95 10.75 4.29
CA TYR A 41 -6.24 11.10 5.51
C TYR A 41 -6.78 12.40 6.12
N GLU A 42 -6.97 13.45 5.30
CA GLU A 42 -7.56 14.72 5.74
C GLU A 42 -8.98 14.54 6.29
N GLU A 43 -9.81 13.72 5.63
CA GLU A 43 -11.15 13.37 6.12
C GLU A 43 -11.08 12.64 7.48
N LEU A 44 -10.19 11.66 7.63
CA LEU A 44 -10.01 10.91 8.88
C LEU A 44 -9.50 11.80 10.01
N LEU A 45 -8.62 12.76 9.73
CA LEU A 45 -8.18 13.76 10.72
C LEU A 45 -9.35 14.61 11.22
N LEU A 46 -10.27 15.01 10.33
CA LEU A 46 -11.48 15.74 10.73
C LEU A 46 -12.40 14.86 11.57
N MET A 47 -12.61 13.60 11.19
CA MET A 47 -13.41 12.64 11.96
C MET A 47 -12.82 12.40 13.36
N GLN A 48 -11.49 12.33 13.47
CA GLN A 48 -10.82 12.17 14.76
C GLN A 48 -10.99 13.42 15.63
N ARG A 49 -10.85 14.62 15.06
CA ARG A 49 -11.10 15.89 15.78
C ARG A 49 -12.55 16.03 16.24
N ALA A 50 -13.49 15.50 15.46
CA ALA A 50 -14.91 15.48 15.80
C ALA A 50 -15.27 14.40 16.85
N GLY A 51 -14.33 13.52 17.22
CA GLY A 51 -14.57 12.45 18.18
C GLY A 51 -15.39 11.28 17.61
N VAL A 52 -15.45 11.11 16.29
CA VAL A 52 -16.11 9.98 15.62
C VAL A 52 -15.19 8.75 15.58
N ILE A 53 -13.88 8.99 15.45
CA ILE A 53 -12.85 7.96 15.47
C ILE A 53 -11.75 8.32 16.47
N ARG A 54 -10.92 7.34 16.82
CA ARG A 54 -9.68 7.55 17.59
C ARG A 54 -8.55 6.63 17.12
N ASP A 55 -7.35 6.89 17.63
CA ASP A 55 -6.15 6.08 17.42
C ASP A 55 -5.79 5.91 15.93
N LEU A 56 -5.98 6.96 15.13
CA LEU A 56 -5.65 6.96 13.70
C LEU A 56 -4.16 6.67 13.48
N THR A 57 -3.87 5.56 12.82
CA THR A 57 -2.54 5.11 12.42
C THR A 57 -2.44 5.08 10.91
N VAL A 58 -1.35 5.65 10.37
CA VAL A 58 -1.05 5.66 8.93
C VAL A 58 -0.03 4.57 8.62
N HIS A 59 -0.25 3.82 7.53
CA HIS A 59 0.59 2.70 7.10
C HIS A 59 0.82 1.58 8.14
N PRO A 60 -0.22 1.13 8.89
CA PRO A 60 -0.07 0.05 9.87
C PRO A 60 0.41 -1.25 9.19
N ARG A 61 1.26 -1.99 9.90
CA ARG A 61 1.96 -3.16 9.35
C ARG A 61 1.55 -4.44 10.06
N TYR A 62 1.01 -5.39 9.29
CA TYR A 62 0.63 -6.72 9.79
C TYR A 62 1.56 -7.77 9.22
N ALA A 63 2.31 -8.45 10.09
CA ALA A 63 3.08 -9.62 9.67
C ALA A 63 2.11 -10.77 9.39
N ILE A 64 2.16 -11.32 8.17
CA ILE A 64 1.32 -12.46 7.80
C ILE A 64 1.94 -13.74 8.36
N THR A 65 1.14 -14.52 9.08
CA THR A 65 1.57 -15.74 9.76
C THR A 65 0.63 -16.91 9.43
N ILE A 66 1.14 -18.14 9.57
CA ILE A 66 0.34 -19.37 9.53
C ILE A 66 0.64 -20.12 10.83
N GLY A 67 -0.39 -20.39 11.64
CA GLY A 67 -0.21 -21.02 12.95
C GLY A 67 0.75 -20.25 13.87
N GLY A 68 0.75 -18.91 13.80
CA GLY A 68 1.66 -18.04 14.55
C GLY A 68 3.08 -17.94 13.99
N THR A 69 3.42 -18.69 12.94
CA THR A 69 4.74 -18.63 12.29
C THR A 69 4.76 -17.63 11.13
N PRO A 70 5.65 -16.63 11.11
CA PRO A 70 5.74 -15.67 10.01
C PRO A 70 6.12 -16.31 8.68
N ILE A 71 5.39 -15.96 7.61
CA ILE A 71 5.74 -16.35 6.25
C ILE A 71 6.97 -15.54 5.81
N LYS A 72 8.00 -16.21 5.29
CA LYS A 72 9.21 -15.55 4.75
C LYS A 72 9.24 -15.61 3.22
N ILE A 73 9.35 -14.45 2.59
CA ILE A 73 9.60 -14.33 1.14
C ILE A 73 11.10 -14.23 0.91
N ARG A 74 11.65 -15.10 0.07
CA ARG A 74 13.06 -15.06 -0.34
C ARG A 74 13.19 -14.48 -1.74
N SER A 75 14.28 -13.79 -1.98
CA SER A 75 14.69 -13.33 -3.31
C SER A 75 16.20 -13.15 -3.34
N ALA A 76 16.79 -12.87 -4.51
CA ALA A 76 18.23 -12.62 -4.63
C ALA A 76 18.72 -11.50 -3.68
N GLY A 77 17.90 -10.46 -3.45
CA GLY A 77 18.21 -9.36 -2.52
C GLY A 77 17.89 -9.66 -1.05
N TYR A 78 17.17 -10.76 -0.77
CA TYR A 78 16.81 -11.19 0.59
C TYR A 78 17.04 -12.70 0.73
N PRO A 79 18.31 -13.16 0.73
CA PRO A 79 18.63 -14.59 0.74
C PRO A 79 18.14 -15.29 2.02
N ASN A 80 18.17 -14.58 3.16
CA ASN A 80 17.68 -15.06 4.45
C ASN A 80 16.15 -14.91 4.62
N GLY A 81 15.47 -14.37 3.61
CA GLY A 81 14.05 -14.09 3.61
C GLY A 81 13.67 -12.83 4.40
N ARG A 82 12.51 -12.27 4.07
CA ARG A 82 11.85 -11.19 4.82
C ARG A 82 10.42 -11.58 5.13
N HIS A 83 9.88 -11.09 6.23
CA HIS A 83 8.48 -11.37 6.56
C HIS A 83 7.56 -10.84 5.47
N LEU A 84 6.59 -11.65 5.08
CA LEU A 84 5.46 -11.19 4.29
C LEU A 84 4.64 -10.26 5.17
N THR A 85 4.59 -8.99 4.82
CA THR A 85 3.81 -7.97 5.53
C THR A 85 2.70 -7.44 4.63
N TYR A 86 1.50 -7.30 5.20
CA TYR A 86 0.44 -6.46 4.68
C TYR A 86 0.56 -5.07 5.29
N VAL A 87 0.52 -4.04 4.46
CA VAL A 87 0.54 -2.64 4.88
C VAL A 87 -0.77 -2.06 4.39
N ALA A 88 -1.65 -1.67 5.31
CA ALA A 88 -2.87 -0.94 4.96
C ALA A 88 -2.55 0.55 4.87
N ASP A 89 -3.47 1.37 4.35
CA ASP A 89 -3.24 2.83 4.32
C ASP A 89 -3.55 3.44 5.68
N PHE A 90 -4.64 3.00 6.33
CA PHE A 90 -5.07 3.51 7.62
C PHE A 90 -5.57 2.41 8.56
N GLU A 91 -5.41 2.61 9.85
CA GLU A 91 -6.12 1.90 10.92
C GLU A 91 -6.68 2.91 11.91
N TYR A 92 -7.89 2.69 12.41
CA TYR A 92 -8.50 3.53 13.44
C TYR A 92 -9.63 2.78 14.17
N HIS A 93 -10.00 3.26 15.35
CA HIS A 93 -11.19 2.81 16.05
C HIS A 93 -12.39 3.69 15.69
N ASP A 94 -13.39 3.11 15.05
CA ASP A 94 -14.70 3.73 14.81
C ASP A 94 -15.54 3.62 16.09
N LEU A 95 -15.84 4.77 16.71
CA LEU A 95 -16.50 4.84 18.01
C LEU A 95 -18.01 4.61 17.91
N GLU A 96 -18.63 5.04 16.83
CA GLU A 96 -20.06 4.82 16.59
C GLU A 96 -20.36 3.33 16.38
N ARG A 97 -19.48 2.64 15.64
CA ARG A 97 -19.61 1.20 15.35
C ARG A 97 -18.89 0.31 16.34
N SER A 98 -18.15 0.89 17.29
CA SER A 98 -17.35 0.17 18.29
C SER A 98 -16.45 -0.91 17.69
N LYS A 99 -15.72 -0.59 16.61
CA LYS A 99 -14.86 -1.56 15.91
C LYS A 99 -13.53 -0.97 15.47
N LEU A 100 -12.52 -1.83 15.38
CA LEU A 100 -11.27 -1.52 14.69
C LEU A 100 -11.53 -1.58 13.18
N VAL A 101 -11.07 -0.56 12.46
CA VAL A 101 -11.16 -0.47 11.00
C VAL A 101 -9.76 -0.49 10.44
N ILE A 102 -9.48 -1.45 9.58
CA ILE A 102 -8.29 -1.48 8.71
C ILE A 102 -8.77 -1.06 7.34
N GLU A 103 -8.32 0.10 6.87
CA GLU A 103 -8.81 0.73 5.64
C GLU A 103 -7.70 0.81 4.59
N ASP A 104 -8.05 0.45 3.35
CA ASP A 104 -7.17 0.50 2.18
C ASP A 104 -7.87 1.29 1.08
N VAL A 105 -7.25 2.39 0.65
CA VAL A 105 -7.78 3.34 -0.31
C VAL A 105 -7.52 2.84 -1.71
N LYS A 106 -8.58 2.83 -2.52
CA LYS A 106 -8.53 2.20 -3.81
C LYS A 106 -8.90 3.12 -4.95
N MET A 107 -8.39 2.81 -6.13
CA MET A 107 -8.84 3.49 -7.34
C MET A 107 -10.33 3.22 -7.59
N GLN A 108 -11.04 4.26 -8.02
CA GLN A 108 -12.47 4.20 -8.36
C GLN A 108 -12.77 3.21 -9.49
N SER A 109 -11.80 2.92 -10.36
CA SER A 109 -11.93 1.93 -11.44
C SER A 109 -12.15 0.49 -10.95
N GLY A 110 -12.01 0.24 -9.64
CA GLY A 110 -12.16 -1.11 -9.06
C GLY A 110 -10.99 -2.04 -9.37
N PHE A 111 -9.95 -1.57 -10.05
CA PHE A 111 -8.79 -2.40 -10.37
C PHE A 111 -8.07 -2.86 -9.09
N ARG A 112 -7.82 -4.16 -8.98
CA ARG A 112 -7.07 -4.78 -7.87
C ARG A 112 -5.99 -5.69 -8.45
N THR A 113 -4.75 -5.50 -7.99
CA THR A 113 -3.65 -6.37 -8.38
C THR A 113 -3.82 -7.76 -7.78
N GLU A 114 -3.32 -8.80 -8.46
CA GLU A 114 -3.35 -10.17 -7.93
C GLU A 114 -2.61 -10.28 -6.59
N VAL A 115 -1.51 -9.53 -6.41
CA VAL A 115 -0.78 -9.47 -5.14
C VAL A 115 -1.64 -8.91 -4.01
N TYR A 116 -2.44 -7.87 -4.28
CA TYR A 116 -3.37 -7.34 -3.29
C TYR A 116 -4.42 -8.38 -2.91
N LYS A 117 -5.05 -9.02 -3.89
CA LYS A 117 -6.09 -10.04 -3.65
C LYS A 117 -5.57 -11.18 -2.76
N ILE A 118 -4.37 -11.68 -3.04
CA ILE A 118 -3.73 -12.73 -2.25
C ILE A 118 -3.47 -12.25 -0.82
N LYS A 119 -2.87 -11.06 -0.65
CA LYS A 119 -2.59 -10.55 0.70
C LYS A 119 -3.86 -10.26 1.50
N LYS A 120 -4.92 -9.75 0.86
CA LYS A 120 -6.22 -9.53 1.48
C LYS A 120 -6.81 -10.85 1.98
N ALA A 121 -6.82 -11.89 1.13
CA ALA A 121 -7.31 -13.21 1.52
C ALA A 121 -6.51 -13.81 2.71
N LEU A 122 -5.19 -13.59 2.75
CA LEU A 122 -4.35 -14.03 3.87
C LEU A 122 -4.67 -13.26 5.17
N MET A 123 -4.91 -11.95 5.07
CA MET A 123 -5.35 -11.13 6.21
C MET A 123 -6.72 -11.59 6.74
N GLU A 124 -7.67 -11.86 5.84
CA GLU A 124 -9.00 -12.39 6.19
C GLU A 124 -8.89 -13.76 6.87
N ALA A 125 -8.02 -14.65 6.38
CA ALA A 125 -7.76 -15.93 7.02
C ALA A 125 -7.13 -15.80 8.42
N MET A 126 -6.44 -14.68 8.69
CA MET A 126 -5.92 -14.33 10.02
C MET A 126 -6.97 -13.65 10.93
N GLY A 127 -8.21 -13.45 10.45
CA GLY A 127 -9.29 -12.84 11.20
C GLY A 127 -9.39 -11.32 11.07
N TYR A 128 -8.61 -10.71 10.18
CA TYR A 128 -8.67 -9.27 9.92
C TYR A 128 -9.68 -8.95 8.80
N ALA A 129 -10.54 -7.96 9.03
CA ALA A 129 -11.42 -7.42 8.00
C ALA A 129 -10.84 -6.14 7.41
N ILE A 130 -10.65 -6.10 6.08
CA ILE A 130 -10.14 -4.93 5.36
C ILE A 130 -11.30 -4.20 4.68
N THR A 131 -11.49 -2.93 5.04
CA THR A 131 -12.43 -2.00 4.39
C THR A 131 -11.74 -1.34 3.21
N GLU A 132 -12.38 -1.32 2.05
CA GLU A 132 -11.87 -0.60 0.88
C GLU A 132 -12.57 0.76 0.75
N TYR A 133 -11.81 1.84 0.60
CA TYR A 133 -12.32 3.21 0.38
C TYR A 133 -12.24 3.64 -1.07
#